data_AF-A0A0S7ERB8-F1
#
_entry.id   AF-A0A0S7ERB8-F1
#
_cell.length_a   1.000
_cell.length_b   1.000
_cell.length_c   1.000
_cell.angle_alpha   90.00
_cell.angle_beta   90.00
_cell.angle_gamma   90.00
#
_symmetry.space_group_name_H-M   'P 1'
#
loop_
_entity.id
_entity.type
_entity.pdbx_description
1 polymer ?
#
loop_
_entity_poly.entity_id
_entity_poly.type
_entity_poly.pdbx_seq_one_letter_code
_entity_poly.pdbx_strand_id
1 'polypeptide(L)'
;QSPSLKEELKFTAALAKIAGMLRTSMPLAGLIGRKMGLRKLDILTELKKRNLRHILANVFSKLNSECLYRCGLVCRSWNEIIEQDHQANLRRKIHLSELDDLQYGVAVLQISEGETRSALPKRSALKEYSGPNPEPLAT
;
A
#
# COMPACT_ATOMS: atom_id res chain seq x y z
N GLN A 1 -55.24 -2.26 11.27
CA GLN A 1 -54.87 -0.89 11.68
C GLN A 1 -53.36 -0.83 11.78
N SER A 2 -52.72 0.06 11.03
CA SER A 2 -51.27 0.23 11.07
C SER A 2 -50.88 1.05 12.31
N PRO A 3 -49.78 0.73 13.00
CA PRO A 3 -49.34 1.48 14.18
C PRO A 3 -49.03 2.94 13.80
N SER A 4 -49.27 3.85 14.76
CA SER A 4 -48.97 5.28 14.59
C SER A 4 -47.45 5.52 14.60
N LEU A 5 -46.97 6.49 13.81
CA LEU A 5 -45.56 6.91 13.79
C LEU A 5 -44.99 7.18 15.18
N LYS A 6 -45.82 7.68 16.12
CA LYS A 6 -45.41 7.92 17.51
C LYS A 6 -45.13 6.62 18.27
N GLU A 7 -45.85 5.56 17.96
CA GLU A 7 -45.65 4.24 18.58
C GLU A 7 -44.45 3.51 17.99
N GLU A 8 -44.23 3.61 16.67
CA GLU A 8 -43.02 3.09 16.02
C GLU A 8 -41.75 3.76 16.57
N LEU A 9 -41.77 5.07 16.77
CA LEU A 9 -40.63 5.80 17.31
C LEU A 9 -40.32 5.40 18.77
N LYS A 10 -41.37 5.19 19.57
CA LYS A 10 -41.22 4.69 20.95
C LYS A 10 -40.66 3.27 20.98
N PHE A 11 -41.12 2.41 20.09
CA PHE A 11 -40.65 1.04 19.98
C PHE A 11 -39.19 0.96 19.54
N THR A 12 -38.79 1.74 18.53
CA THR A 12 -37.39 1.82 18.09
C THR A 12 -36.48 2.41 19.17
N ALA A 13 -36.94 3.43 19.92
CA ALA A 13 -36.21 3.95 21.07
C ALA A 13 -36.06 2.91 22.20
N ALA A 14 -37.09 2.11 22.48
CA ALA A 14 -37.04 1.04 23.46
C ALA A 14 -36.04 -0.06 23.04
N LEU A 15 -36.03 -0.45 21.76
CA LEU A 15 -35.07 -1.41 21.23
C LEU A 15 -33.62 -0.90 21.31
N ALA A 16 -33.39 0.37 20.98
CA ALA A 16 -32.06 0.99 21.10
C ALA A 16 -31.58 1.01 22.56
N LYS A 17 -32.49 1.26 23.51
CA LYS A 17 -32.20 1.23 24.95
C LYS A 17 -31.85 -0.18 25.44
N ILE A 18 -32.60 -1.20 25.04
CA ILE A 18 -32.31 -2.62 25.35
C ILE A 18 -30.96 -3.03 24.75
N ALA A 19 -30.67 -2.65 23.51
CA ALA A 19 -29.38 -2.90 22.88
C ALA A 19 -28.20 -2.25 23.63
N GLY A 20 -28.43 -1.07 24.25
CA GLY A 20 -27.47 -0.42 25.15
C GLY A 20 -27.28 -1.14 26.49
N MET A 21 -28.34 -1.77 27.02
CA MET A 21 -28.30 -2.55 28.27
C MET A 21 -27.65 -3.92 28.10
N LEU A 22 -27.77 -4.56 26.92
CA LEU A 22 -27.08 -5.80 26.56
C LEU A 22 -25.59 -5.58 26.25
N ARG A 23 -24.98 -4.54 26.83
CA ARG A 23 -23.53 -4.34 26.78
C ARG A 23 -22.86 -5.47 27.56
N THR A 24 -22.34 -6.41 26.80
CA THR A 24 -21.47 -7.46 27.30
C THR A 24 -20.22 -6.82 27.92
N SER A 25 -19.89 -7.16 29.16
CA SER A 25 -18.73 -6.62 29.90
C SER A 25 -17.39 -7.05 29.30
N MET A 26 -17.37 -8.10 28.46
CA MET A 26 -16.15 -8.57 27.81
C MET A 26 -15.83 -7.77 26.53
N PRO A 27 -14.58 -7.34 26.32
CA PRO A 27 -14.21 -6.42 25.23
C PRO A 27 -14.53 -6.94 23.81
N LEU A 28 -14.46 -8.26 23.61
CA LEU A 28 -14.74 -8.91 22.32
C LEU A 28 -16.19 -9.40 22.17
N ALA A 29 -17.00 -9.31 23.22
CA ALA A 29 -18.31 -9.92 23.19
C ALA A 29 -19.27 -9.23 22.21
N GLY A 30 -19.98 -10.07 21.46
CA GLY A 30 -20.79 -9.64 20.34
C GLY A 30 -19.99 -8.92 19.23
N LEU A 31 -18.68 -9.15 19.08
CA LEU A 31 -17.94 -8.75 17.88
C LEU A 31 -18.40 -9.58 16.67
N ILE A 32 -18.44 -10.90 16.85
CA ILE A 32 -18.97 -11.84 15.86
C ILE A 32 -20.49 -11.97 16.01
N GLY A 33 -20.98 -12.30 17.22
CA GLY A 33 -22.40 -12.56 17.49
C GLY A 33 -23.37 -11.49 16.96
N ARG A 34 -23.07 -10.20 17.17
CA ARG A 34 -23.92 -9.09 16.66
C ARG A 34 -23.76 -8.81 15.17
N LYS A 35 -22.73 -9.37 14.54
CA LYS A 35 -22.40 -9.20 13.12
C LYS A 35 -22.65 -10.48 12.32
N MET A 36 -23.18 -11.53 12.96
CA MET A 36 -23.59 -12.75 12.28
C MET A 36 -24.67 -12.43 11.25
N GLY A 37 -24.60 -13.08 10.09
CA GLY A 37 -25.47 -12.81 8.93
C GLY A 37 -24.92 -11.76 7.96
N LEU A 38 -23.87 -11.02 8.33
CA LEU A 38 -23.14 -10.18 7.37
C LEU A 38 -22.24 -11.04 6.46
N ARG A 39 -22.27 -10.77 5.15
CA ARG A 39 -21.39 -11.46 4.19
C ARG A 39 -19.91 -11.16 4.42
N LYS A 40 -19.59 -9.93 4.83
CA LYS A 40 -18.22 -9.46 5.06
C LYS A 40 -18.19 -8.58 6.32
N LEU A 41 -17.12 -8.72 7.10
CA LEU A 41 -16.84 -7.92 8.29
C LEU A 41 -15.47 -7.29 8.16
N ASP A 42 -15.40 -5.97 8.21
CA ASP A 42 -14.12 -5.26 8.30
C ASP A 42 -13.64 -5.30 9.75
N ILE A 43 -12.73 -6.23 10.03
CA ILE A 43 -12.25 -6.46 11.39
C ILE A 43 -11.45 -5.28 11.94
N LEU A 44 -10.67 -4.58 11.11
CA LEU A 44 -9.83 -3.48 11.58
C LEU A 44 -10.68 -2.31 12.06
N THR A 45 -11.70 -1.94 11.27
CA THR A 45 -12.61 -0.86 11.65
C THR A 45 -13.48 -1.22 12.86
N GLU A 46 -13.91 -2.47 12.99
CA GLU A 46 -14.68 -2.92 14.16
C GLU A 46 -13.85 -2.94 15.44
N LEU A 47 -12.59 -3.36 15.37
CA LEU A 47 -11.66 -3.28 16.50
C LEU A 47 -11.34 -1.84 16.89
N LYS A 48 -11.14 -0.93 15.90
CA LYS A 48 -10.96 0.51 16.14
C LYS A 48 -12.18 1.12 16.83
N LYS A 49 -13.39 0.86 16.34
CA LYS A 49 -14.65 1.37 16.94
C LYS A 49 -14.86 0.94 18.39
N ARG A 50 -14.28 -0.20 18.78
CA ARG A 50 -14.36 -0.75 20.14
C ARG A 50 -13.15 -0.37 21.01
N ASN A 51 -12.25 0.48 20.52
CA ASN A 51 -11.02 0.88 21.20
C ASN A 51 -10.08 -0.29 21.54
N LEU A 52 -10.11 -1.38 20.76
CA LEU A 52 -9.29 -2.58 20.97
C LEU A 52 -7.91 -2.45 20.32
N ARG A 53 -7.20 -1.36 20.64
CA ARG A 53 -5.90 -1.01 20.04
C ARG A 53 -4.83 -2.06 20.29
N HIS A 54 -4.86 -2.73 21.44
CA HIS A 54 -3.91 -3.80 21.77
C HIS A 54 -4.04 -5.02 20.83
N ILE A 55 -5.27 -5.34 20.40
CA ILE A 55 -5.52 -6.44 19.45
C ILE A 55 -5.04 -6.02 18.06
N LEU A 56 -5.31 -4.79 17.65
CA LEU A 56 -4.78 -4.23 16.39
C LEU A 56 -3.25 -4.30 16.38
N ALA A 57 -2.58 -3.87 17.45
CA ALA A 57 -1.13 -3.96 17.60
C ALA A 57 -0.63 -5.40 17.49
N ASN A 58 -1.32 -6.36 18.13
CA ASN A 58 -0.98 -7.77 18.00
C ASN A 58 -1.15 -8.27 16.57
N VAL A 59 -2.23 -7.91 15.87
CA VAL A 59 -2.43 -8.25 14.45
C VAL A 59 -1.29 -7.67 13.59
N PHE A 60 -0.98 -6.39 13.75
CA PHE A 60 0.10 -5.73 13.01
C PHE A 60 1.48 -6.28 13.33
N SER A 61 1.71 -6.78 14.54
CA SER A 61 2.97 -7.43 14.92
C SER A 61 3.25 -8.69 14.09
N LYS A 62 2.21 -9.35 13.58
CA LYS A 62 2.32 -10.57 12.75
C LYS A 62 2.47 -10.28 11.27
N LEU A 63 2.32 -9.02 10.84
CA LEU A 63 2.53 -8.61 9.46
C LEU A 63 3.97 -8.13 9.25
N ASN A 64 4.55 -8.53 8.12
CA ASN A 64 5.81 -7.95 7.64
C ASN A 64 5.57 -6.53 7.09
N SER A 65 6.65 -5.81 6.78
CA SER A 65 6.58 -4.41 6.36
C SER A 65 5.87 -4.22 5.00
N GLU A 66 6.06 -5.13 4.04
CA GLU A 66 5.35 -5.12 2.76
C GLU A 66 3.83 -5.31 2.95
N CYS A 67 3.43 -6.27 3.77
CA CYS A 67 2.01 -6.49 4.09
C CYS A 67 1.40 -5.26 4.76
N LEU A 68 2.11 -4.60 5.68
CA LEU A 68 1.64 -3.36 6.31
C LEU A 68 1.48 -2.22 5.28
N TYR A 69 2.40 -2.10 4.33
CA TYR A 69 2.27 -1.16 3.23
C TYR A 69 1.04 -1.45 2.37
N ARG A 70 0.89 -2.70 1.89
CA ARG A 70 -0.29 -3.12 1.11
C ARG A 70 -1.61 -2.93 1.87
N CYS A 71 -1.64 -3.21 3.18
CA CYS A 71 -2.83 -2.94 4.01
C CYS A 71 -3.19 -1.46 4.04
N GLY A 72 -2.20 -0.55 4.06
CA GLY A 72 -2.42 0.89 3.98
C GLY A 72 -3.07 1.33 2.65
N LEU A 73 -2.85 0.58 1.57
CA LEU A 73 -3.42 0.86 0.25
C LEU A 73 -4.88 0.40 0.10
N VAL A 74 -5.41 -0.43 1.01
CA VAL A 74 -6.77 -0.98 0.89
C VAL A 74 -7.83 0.12 0.96
N CYS A 75 -7.76 0.99 1.96
CA CYS A 75 -8.60 2.17 2.06
C CYS A 75 -8.05 3.19 3.08
N ARG A 76 -8.58 4.43 3.05
CA ARG A 76 -8.18 5.50 3.98
C ARG A 76 -8.32 5.09 5.45
N SER A 77 -9.41 4.41 5.80
CA SER A 77 -9.63 3.99 7.20
C SER A 77 -8.59 2.97 7.66
N TRP A 78 -8.12 2.07 6.80
CA TRP A 78 -7.08 1.11 7.15
C TRP A 78 -5.73 1.82 7.32
N ASN A 79 -5.43 2.75 6.41
CA ASN A 79 -4.25 3.59 6.48
C ASN A 79 -4.15 4.33 7.83
N GLU A 80 -5.24 5.00 8.24
CA GLU A 80 -5.30 5.70 9.53
C GLU A 80 -5.13 4.77 10.73
N ILE A 81 -5.68 3.54 10.69
CA ILE A 81 -5.55 2.58 11.79
C ILE A 81 -4.08 2.17 11.94
N ILE A 82 -3.38 1.94 10.83
CA ILE A 82 -1.95 1.59 10.84
C ILE A 82 -1.12 2.77 11.36
N GLU A 83 -1.44 4.00 10.97
CA GLU A 83 -0.74 5.21 11.42
C GLU A 83 -0.82 5.43 12.93
N GLN A 84 -1.91 4.98 13.56
CA GLN A 84 -2.10 5.06 15.01
C GLN A 84 -1.25 4.05 15.78
N ASP A 85 -0.77 2.99 15.14
CA ASP A 85 0.18 2.04 15.74
C ASP A 85 1.61 2.46 15.37
N HIS A 86 2.35 2.99 16.35
CA HIS A 86 3.70 3.52 16.12
C HIS A 86 4.64 2.51 15.47
N GLN A 87 4.63 1.25 15.94
CA GLN A 87 5.56 0.22 15.46
C GLN A 87 5.19 -0.27 14.06
N ALA A 88 3.89 -0.41 13.77
CA ALA A 88 3.42 -0.73 12.43
C ALA A 88 3.71 0.41 11.44
N ASN A 89 3.44 1.65 11.83
CA ASN A 89 3.68 2.84 11.00
C ASN A 89 5.16 3.03 10.70
N LEU A 90 6.04 2.83 11.69
CA LEU A 90 7.48 2.93 11.49
C LEU A 90 7.98 1.88 10.48
N ARG A 91 7.63 0.60 10.68
CA ARG A 91 8.03 -0.48 9.76
C ARG A 91 7.51 -0.25 8.34
N ARG A 92 6.29 0.27 8.21
CA ARG A 92 5.72 0.64 6.92
C ARG A 92 6.49 1.78 6.24
N LYS A 93 6.84 2.83 6.99
CA LYS A 93 7.61 3.97 6.46
C LYS A 93 9.01 3.57 6.01
N ILE A 94 9.69 2.73 6.79
CA ILE A 94 11.00 2.19 6.42
C ILE A 94 10.91 1.47 5.07
N HIS A 95 9.92 0.59 4.91
CA HIS A 95 9.73 -0.12 3.65
C HIS A 95 9.36 0.81 2.48
N LEU A 96 8.59 1.87 2.72
CA LEU A 96 8.31 2.86 1.68
C LEU A 96 9.60 3.58 1.24
N SER A 97 10.46 3.97 2.17
CA SER A 97 11.76 4.56 1.85
C SER A 97 12.66 3.59 1.08
N GLU A 98 12.68 2.31 1.43
CA GLU A 98 13.40 1.28 0.66
C GLU A 98 12.90 1.17 -0.78
N LEU A 99 11.59 1.27 -1.01
CA LEU A 99 11.02 1.25 -2.36
C LEU A 99 11.37 2.51 -3.15
N ASP A 100 11.35 3.67 -2.51
CA ASP A 100 11.76 4.94 -3.13
C ASP A 100 13.23 4.87 -3.55
N ASP A 101 14.12 4.44 -2.65
CA ASP A 101 15.57 4.30 -2.93
C ASP A 101 15.85 3.33 -4.08
N LEU A 102 15.14 2.20 -4.14
CA LEU A 102 15.22 1.27 -5.27
C LEU A 102 14.75 1.91 -6.57
N GLN A 103 13.65 2.66 -6.54
CA GLN A 103 13.12 3.37 -7.71
C GLN A 103 14.10 4.43 -8.23
N TYR A 104 14.74 5.19 -7.34
CA TYR A 104 15.78 6.15 -7.69
C TYR A 104 17.02 5.45 -8.25
N GLY A 105 17.49 4.36 -7.61
CA GLY A 105 18.62 3.58 -8.10
C GLY A 105 18.40 3.00 -9.50
N VAL A 106 17.22 2.46 -9.76
CA VAL A 106 16.82 1.98 -11.10
C VAL A 106 16.80 3.11 -12.12
N ALA A 107 16.23 4.27 -11.77
CA ALA A 107 16.21 5.42 -12.67
C ALA A 107 17.62 5.91 -13.02
N VAL A 108 18.53 5.99 -12.04
CA VAL A 108 19.93 6.38 -12.25
C VAL A 108 20.67 5.38 -13.15
N LEU A 109 20.49 4.07 -12.94
CA LEU A 109 21.11 3.04 -13.77
C LEU A 109 20.62 3.11 -15.22
N GLN A 110 19.32 3.35 -15.45
CA GLN A 110 18.76 3.50 -16.80
C GLN A 110 19.31 4.74 -17.53
N ILE A 111 19.52 5.86 -16.83
CA ILE A 111 20.15 7.07 -17.40
C ILE A 111 21.59 6.78 -17.82
N SER A 112 22.36 6.10 -16.96
CA SER A 112 23.77 5.76 -17.23
C SER A 112 23.96 4.76 -18.39
N GLU A 113 23.08 3.77 -18.52
CA GLU A 113 23.12 2.81 -19.63
C GLU A 113 22.77 3.47 -20.99
N GLY A 114 21.85 4.44 -20.97
CA GLY A 114 21.47 5.23 -22.16
C GLY A 114 22.62 6.10 -22.70
N GLU A 115 23.46 6.65 -21.83
CA GLU A 115 24.61 7.47 -22.21
C GLU A 115 25.75 6.63 -22.80
N THR A 116 25.95 5.41 -22.33
CA THR A 116 27.01 4.50 -22.82
C THR A 116 26.76 4.02 -24.27
N ARG A 117 25.49 3.96 -24.72
CA ARG A 117 25.15 3.65 -26.12
C ARG A 117 25.39 4.81 -27.10
N SER A 118 25.52 6.04 -26.61
CA SER A 118 25.74 7.22 -27.46
C SER A 118 27.22 7.48 -27.81
N ALA A 119 28.15 6.80 -27.11
CA ALA A 119 29.59 7.01 -27.22
C ALA A 119 30.32 6.02 -28.13
N LEU A 120 29.63 5.32 -29.04
CA LEU A 120 30.32 4.62 -30.13
C LEU A 120 30.75 5.67 -31.16
N PRO A 121 32.06 5.97 -31.30
CA PRO A 121 32.52 6.83 -32.37
C PRO A 121 32.26 6.07 -33.66
N LYS A 122 31.48 6.67 -34.57
CA LYS A 122 31.38 6.22 -35.96
C LYS A 122 32.77 6.35 -36.59
N ARG A 123 33.65 5.36 -36.40
CA ARG A 123 34.90 5.30 -37.13
C ARG A 123 34.58 4.79 -38.53
N SER A 124 34.52 5.73 -39.45
CA SER A 124 34.49 5.51 -40.88
C SER A 124 35.60 4.52 -41.26
N ALA A 125 35.22 3.32 -41.70
CA ALA A 125 36.12 2.50 -42.49
C ALA A 125 36.21 3.14 -43.87
N LEU A 126 37.44 3.44 -44.29
CA LEU A 126 37.98 3.60 -45.65
C LEU A 126 38.97 4.76 -45.66
N LYS A 127 40.25 4.41 -45.53
CA LYS A 127 41.37 5.26 -45.93
C LYS A 127 41.70 4.86 -47.37
N GLU A 128 41.30 5.70 -48.32
CA GLU A 128 41.71 5.58 -49.72
C GLU A 128 43.24 5.68 -49.82
N TYR A 129 43.84 4.74 -50.56
CA TYR A 129 45.25 4.72 -50.87
C TYR A 129 45.44 5.37 -52.24
N SER A 130 45.94 6.61 -52.29
CA SER A 130 46.44 7.22 -53.53
C SER A 130 47.93 6.88 -53.68
N GLY A 131 48.24 5.83 -54.44
CA GLY A 131 49.60 5.56 -54.89
C GLY A 131 49.98 6.46 -56.08
N PRO A 132 51.25 6.90 -56.21
CA PRO A 132 51.68 7.74 -57.32
C PRO A 132 51.78 6.95 -58.64
N ASN A 133 51.30 7.57 -59.71
CA ASN A 133 51.36 7.15 -61.11
C ASN A 133 52.84 7.01 -61.60
N PRO A 134 53.18 6.04 -62.47
CA PRO A 134 54.52 5.90 -63.00
C PRO A 134 54.72 6.79 -64.24
N GLU A 135 55.91 7.37 -64.38
CA GLU A 135 56.34 8.10 -65.59
C GLU A 135 57.82 7.74 -65.91
N PRO A 136 58.25 7.86 -67.18
CA PRO A 136 58.89 6.77 -67.92
C PRO A 136 60.34 7.07 -68.33
N LEU A 137 60.93 6.15 -69.12
CA LEU A 137 62.02 6.28 -70.14
C LEU A 137 62.99 5.08 -69.99
N ALA A 138 62.93 4.06 -70.85
CA ALA A 138 63.46 3.99 -72.22
C ALA A 138 65.00 3.99 -72.28
N THR A 139 65.63 2.81 -72.29
CA THR A 139 66.44 2.23 -73.40
C THR A 139 66.88 0.82 -73.06
#